data_AF-A0A2I0NAU5-F1
#
_entry.id   AF-A0A2I0NAU5-F1
#
_cell.length_a   1.000
_cell.length_b   1.000
_cell.length_c   1.000
_cell.angle_alpha   90.00
_cell.angle_beta   90.00
_cell.angle_gamma   90.00
#
_symmetry.space_group_name_H-M   'P 1'
#
loop_
_entity.id
_entity.type
_entity.pdbx_description
1 polymer ?
#
loop_
_entity_poly.entity_id
_entity_poly.type
_entity_poly.pdbx_seq_one_letter_code
_entity_poly.pdbx_strand_id
1 'polypeptide(L)'
;MKIFIYFKSYLLGTLTYDKKHFMYNSYEPGENEFLKHSFSSPFYPLFKSRNKILVQLSNFLQNYVDMTNAEFFIEQADIKKTDNEFEKLYKLSSLTFDDTGFYITNKMRAKNEQLA
;
A
#
# COMPACT_ATOMS: atom_id res chain seq x y z
N MET A 1 -13.20 -1.00 -2.36
CA MET A 1 -12.09 -0.25 -1.73
C MET A 1 -10.78 -0.85 -2.20
N LYS A 2 -9.81 -0.02 -2.56
CA LYS A 2 -8.50 -0.44 -3.10
C LYS A 2 -7.43 0.48 -2.55
N ILE A 3 -6.34 -0.10 -2.09
CA ILE A 3 -5.16 0.62 -1.61
C ILE A 3 -4.06 0.38 -2.64
N PHE A 4 -3.45 1.44 -3.12
CA PHE A 4 -2.31 1.40 -4.03
C PHE A 4 -1.03 1.40 -3.20
N ILE A 5 -0.11 0.51 -3.55
CA ILE A 5 1.19 0.38 -2.89
C ILE A 5 2.23 0.96 -3.84
N TYR A 6 3.03 1.89 -3.33
CA TYR A 6 4.08 2.55 -4.08
C TYR A 6 5.45 2.35 -3.41
N PHE A 7 6.49 2.42 -4.21
CA PHE A 7 7.84 2.79 -3.77
C PHE A 7 8.28 4.00 -4.57
N LYS A 8 8.51 5.14 -3.91
CA LYS A 8 8.71 6.41 -4.61
C LYS A 8 7.58 6.68 -5.62
N SER A 9 7.93 6.96 -6.86
CA SER A 9 6.95 7.18 -7.94
C SER A 9 6.43 5.88 -8.58
N TYR A 10 6.91 4.70 -8.17
CA TYR A 10 6.58 3.44 -8.82
C TYR A 10 5.39 2.78 -8.15
N LEU A 11 4.27 2.68 -8.87
CA LEU A 11 3.14 1.85 -8.45
C LEU A 11 3.60 0.38 -8.47
N LEU A 12 3.57 -0.31 -7.33
CA LEU A 12 3.97 -1.71 -7.26
C LEU A 12 2.78 -2.64 -7.44
N GLY A 13 1.62 -2.24 -6.94
CA GLY A 13 0.43 -3.04 -7.03
C GLY A 13 -0.70 -2.49 -6.18
N THR A 14 -1.70 -3.34 -5.96
CA THR A 14 -2.92 -2.96 -5.25
C THR A 14 -3.28 -4.01 -4.23
N LEU A 15 -3.69 -3.54 -3.05
CA LEU A 15 -4.26 -4.33 -1.99
C LEU A 15 -5.77 -4.12 -1.96
N THR A 16 -6.48 -5.23 -1.98
CA THR A 16 -7.94 -5.29 -1.86
C THR A 16 -8.32 -6.26 -0.74
N TYR A 17 -9.57 -6.22 -0.30
CA TYR A 17 -10.09 -7.12 0.71
C TYR A 17 -11.37 -7.77 0.21
N ASP A 18 -11.39 -9.10 0.16
CA ASP A 18 -12.58 -9.88 -0.21
C ASP A 18 -12.96 -10.82 0.93
N LYS A 19 -14.20 -10.64 1.43
CA LYS A 19 -14.92 -11.39 2.48
C LYS A 19 -14.19 -11.57 3.82
N LYS A 20 -12.92 -12.00 3.83
CA LYS A 20 -12.03 -12.15 4.98
C LYS A 20 -10.54 -12.01 4.66
N HIS A 21 -10.16 -11.89 3.39
CA HIS A 21 -8.78 -12.03 2.97
C HIS A 21 -8.25 -10.76 2.31
N PHE A 22 -7.03 -10.38 2.69
CA PHE A 22 -6.24 -9.46 1.91
C PHE A 22 -5.82 -10.13 0.61
N MET A 23 -6.04 -9.43 -0.50
CA MET A 23 -5.65 -9.89 -1.82
C MET A 23 -4.76 -8.83 -2.46
N TYR A 24 -3.58 -9.26 -2.87
CA TYR A 24 -2.60 -8.44 -3.58
C TYR A 24 -2.59 -8.74 -5.07
N ASN A 25 -2.49 -7.67 -5.86
CA ASN A 25 -2.35 -7.71 -7.30
C ASN A 25 -1.19 -6.81 -7.74
N SER A 26 -0.14 -7.42 -8.31
CA SER A 26 1.01 -6.72 -8.88
C SER A 26 0.63 -5.79 -10.04
N TYR A 27 1.37 -4.69 -10.13
CA TYR A 27 1.50 -3.87 -11.33
C TYR A 27 2.91 -4.07 -11.89
N GLU A 28 3.04 -5.04 -12.80
CA GLU A 28 4.34 -5.48 -13.34
C GLU A 28 5.22 -4.35 -13.88
N PRO A 29 4.71 -3.33 -14.60
CA PRO A 29 5.57 -2.26 -15.11
C PRO A 29 6.30 -1.50 -13.99
N GLY A 30 5.61 -1.19 -12.89
CA GLY A 30 6.25 -0.48 -11.79
C GLY A 30 7.11 -1.38 -10.90
N GLU A 31 6.77 -2.66 -10.74
CA GLU A 31 7.66 -3.64 -10.11
C GLU A 31 8.98 -3.81 -10.91
N ASN A 32 8.90 -3.81 -12.25
CA ASN A 32 10.10 -3.89 -13.10
C ASN A 32 10.99 -2.66 -12.97
N GLU A 33 10.41 -1.45 -12.92
CA GLU A 33 11.17 -0.22 -12.69
C GLU A 33 11.79 -0.20 -11.27
N PHE A 34 11.03 -0.64 -10.27
CA PHE A 34 11.56 -0.82 -8.91
C PHE A 34 12.79 -1.72 -8.91
N LEU A 35 12.72 -2.90 -9.56
CA LEU A 35 13.83 -3.85 -9.63
C LEU A 35 15.09 -3.29 -10.30
N LYS A 36 14.95 -2.46 -11.35
CA LYS A 36 16.10 -1.82 -12.02
C LYS A 36 16.82 -0.82 -11.11
N HIS A 37 16.09 -0.19 -10.19
CA HIS A 37 16.60 0.92 -9.38
C HIS A 37 16.88 0.54 -7.92
N SER A 38 16.41 -0.61 -7.45
CA SER A 38 16.71 -1.14 -6.12
C SER A 38 17.78 -2.24 -6.22
N PHE A 39 19.04 -1.93 -5.91
CA PHE A 39 20.17 -2.87 -5.95
C PHE A 39 20.04 -4.07 -4.96
N SER A 40 19.06 -4.05 -4.07
CA SER A 40 18.91 -5.04 -3.00
C SER A 40 17.49 -4.99 -2.43
N SER A 41 16.51 -5.56 -3.13
CA SER A 41 15.21 -5.78 -2.51
C SER A 41 14.82 -7.26 -2.41
N PRO A 42 15.46 -8.00 -1.48
CA PRO A 42 14.86 -9.23 -0.94
C PRO A 42 13.56 -8.94 -0.14
N PHE A 43 13.14 -7.67 0.00
CA PHE A 43 12.09 -7.22 0.90
C PHE A 43 10.69 -7.08 0.27
N TYR A 44 10.52 -7.37 -1.03
CA TYR A 44 9.20 -7.36 -1.66
C TYR A 44 8.82 -8.75 -2.20
N PRO A 45 8.41 -9.71 -1.35
CA PRO A 45 8.13 -11.10 -1.72
C PRO A 45 6.83 -11.29 -2.56
N LEU A 46 6.27 -10.20 -3.09
CA LEU A 46 4.98 -10.16 -3.76
C LEU A 46 5.08 -10.00 -5.28
N PHE A 47 6.27 -9.97 -5.87
CA PHE A 47 6.46 -9.77 -7.30
C PHE A 47 5.63 -10.72 -8.19
N LYS A 48 5.14 -10.19 -9.33
CA LYS A 48 4.38 -10.92 -10.36
C LYS A 48 3.22 -11.75 -9.82
N SER A 49 2.56 -11.26 -8.78
CA SER A 49 1.46 -11.95 -8.11
C SER A 49 0.12 -11.43 -8.61
N ARG A 50 -0.69 -12.32 -9.20
CA ARG A 50 -2.08 -12.04 -9.59
C ARG A 50 -3.03 -12.69 -8.59
N ASN A 51 -3.94 -11.90 -8.02
CA ASN A 51 -4.92 -12.34 -7.01
C ASN A 51 -4.31 -13.14 -5.86
N LYS A 52 -3.12 -12.76 -5.41
CA LYS A 52 -2.43 -13.47 -4.32
C LYS A 52 -3.13 -13.17 -3.00
N ILE A 53 -3.75 -14.18 -2.43
CA ILE A 53 -4.27 -14.12 -1.07
C ILE A 53 -3.06 -14.04 -0.11
N LEU A 54 -3.05 -13.00 0.71
CA LEU A 54 -2.03 -12.80 1.72
C LEU A 54 -2.47 -13.50 3.01
N VAL A 55 -1.67 -14.48 3.44
CA VAL A 55 -1.83 -15.11 4.77
C VAL A 55 -1.43 -14.12 5.87
N GLN A 56 -0.45 -13.27 5.58
CA GLN A 56 0.02 -12.19 6.45
C GLN A 56 0.38 -10.97 5.59
N LEU A 57 0.15 -9.78 6.14
CA LEU A 57 0.66 -8.55 5.54
C LEU A 57 2.18 -8.51 5.63
N SER A 58 2.84 -7.96 4.61
CA SER A 58 4.29 -7.72 4.65
C SER A 58 4.64 -6.73 5.75
N ASN A 59 5.85 -6.85 6.34
CA ASN A 59 6.30 -5.99 7.45
C ASN A 59 6.06 -4.49 7.23
N PHE A 60 6.25 -3.96 6.01
CA PHE A 60 6.00 -2.55 5.75
C PHE A 60 4.52 -2.16 5.89
N LEU A 61 3.58 -3.04 5.52
CA LEU A 61 2.14 -2.84 5.70
C LEU A 61 1.74 -2.97 7.17
N GLN A 62 2.44 -3.82 7.93
CA GLN A 62 2.21 -3.95 9.37
C GLN A 62 2.46 -2.62 10.10
N ASN A 63 3.50 -1.87 9.73
CA ASN A 63 3.75 -0.54 10.28
C ASN A 63 2.54 0.40 10.07
N TYR A 64 1.88 0.34 8.90
CA TYR A 64 0.67 1.12 8.65
C TYR A 64 -0.52 0.60 9.46
N VAL A 65 -0.66 -0.72 9.65
CA VAL A 65 -1.68 -1.29 10.54
C VAL A 65 -1.47 -0.79 11.97
N ASP A 66 -0.24 -0.76 12.46
CA ASP A 66 0.06 -0.27 13.80
C ASP A 66 -0.29 1.22 13.94
N MET A 67 -0.02 2.03 12.90
CA MET A 67 -0.46 3.43 12.84
C MET A 67 -1.97 3.59 12.96
N THR A 68 -2.79 2.66 12.42
CA THR A 68 -4.26 2.74 12.55
C THR A 68 -4.77 2.64 13.99
N ASN A 69 -3.92 2.22 14.94
CA ASN A 69 -4.26 2.13 16.35
C ASN A 69 -3.75 3.34 17.17
N ALA A 70 -2.97 4.23 16.58
CA ALA A 70 -2.49 5.42 17.28
C ALA A 70 -3.55 6.53 17.23
N GLU A 71 -3.80 7.17 18.39
CA GLU A 71 -4.86 8.17 18.58
C GLU A 71 -4.81 9.29 17.53
N PHE A 72 -3.61 9.81 17.24
CA PHE A 72 -3.40 10.83 16.21
C PHE A 72 -3.96 10.41 14.85
N PHE A 73 -3.63 9.21 14.36
CA PHE A 73 -4.10 8.75 13.06
C PHE A 73 -5.57 8.35 13.07
N ILE A 74 -6.09 7.89 14.22
CA ILE A 74 -7.51 7.59 14.39
C ILE A 74 -8.34 8.84 14.12
N GLU A 75 -7.96 9.97 14.71
CA GLU A 75 -8.64 11.24 14.52
C GLU A 75 -8.46 11.76 13.08
N GLN A 76 -7.22 11.82 12.58
CA GLN A 76 -6.93 12.40 11.27
C GLN A 76 -7.59 11.66 10.10
N ALA A 77 -7.71 10.33 10.19
CA ALA A 77 -8.27 9.50 9.13
C ALA A 77 -9.74 9.11 9.35
N ASP A 78 -10.43 9.67 10.37
CA ASP A 78 -11.80 9.27 10.77
C ASP A 78 -11.96 7.75 10.96
N ILE A 79 -10.99 7.11 11.62
CA ILE A 79 -11.04 5.67 11.89
C ILE A 79 -12.05 5.39 13.01
N LYS A 80 -12.95 4.46 12.76
CA LYS A 80 -14.03 4.08 13.68
C LYS A 80 -13.71 2.75 14.34
N LYS A 81 -14.22 2.56 15.56
CA LYS A 81 -14.10 1.28 16.29
C LYS A 81 -14.75 0.11 15.55
N THR A 82 -15.74 0.38 14.70
CA THR A 82 -16.46 -0.60 13.89
C THR A 82 -15.74 -0.98 12.59
N ASP A 83 -14.72 -0.21 12.19
CA ASP A 83 -13.99 -0.49 10.96
C ASP A 83 -13.18 -1.78 11.11
N ASN A 84 -13.26 -2.66 10.12
CA ASN A 84 -12.35 -3.80 10.01
C ASN A 84 -10.92 -3.33 9.66
N GLU A 85 -9.93 -4.20 9.84
CA GLU A 85 -8.51 -3.85 9.62
C GLU A 85 -8.24 -3.22 8.24
N PHE A 86 -8.88 -3.73 7.18
CA PHE A 86 -8.72 -3.17 5.85
C PHE A 86 -9.41 -1.81 5.68
N GLU A 87 -10.59 -1.60 6.28
CA GLU A 87 -11.25 -0.29 6.31
C GLU A 87 -10.41 0.75 7.02
N LYS A 88 -9.81 0.40 8.16
CA LYS A 88 -8.87 1.26 8.88
C LYS A 88 -7.67 1.62 8.01
N LEU A 89 -7.05 0.63 7.36
CA LEU A 89 -5.91 0.83 6.47
C LEU A 89 -6.29 1.67 5.25
N TYR A 90 -7.49 1.47 4.69
CA TYR A 90 -8.01 2.23 3.56
C TYR A 90 -8.23 3.70 3.93
N LYS A 91 -8.81 3.97 5.11
CA LYS A 91 -8.96 5.33 5.64
C LYS A 91 -7.62 5.99 5.92
N LEU A 92 -6.70 5.28 6.57
CA LEU A 92 -5.34 5.75 6.80
C LEU A 92 -4.66 6.14 5.49
N SER A 93 -4.82 5.34 4.43
CA SER A 93 -4.26 5.62 3.11
C SER A 93 -4.87 6.85 2.39
N SER A 94 -5.84 7.53 2.99
CA SER A 94 -6.31 8.84 2.51
C SER A 94 -5.40 10.00 2.93
N LEU A 95 -4.58 9.79 3.97
CA LEU A 95 -3.60 10.76 4.44
C LEU A 95 -2.41 10.85 3.47
N THR A 96 -1.63 11.91 3.63
CA THR A 96 -0.38 12.09 2.88
C THR A 96 0.78 11.51 3.67
N PHE A 97 1.45 10.51 3.08
CA PHE A 97 2.68 9.92 3.62
C PHE A 97 3.90 10.40 2.84
N ASP A 98 5.06 10.28 3.49
CA ASP A 98 6.35 10.45 2.84
C ASP A 98 6.48 9.48 1.65
N ASP A 99 6.92 10.01 0.50
CA ASP A 99 7.07 9.26 -0.74
C ASP A 99 8.53 9.00 -1.10
N THR A 100 9.47 9.13 -0.17
CA THR A 100 10.89 8.79 -0.42
C THR A 100 11.14 7.28 -0.39
N GLY A 101 10.21 6.52 0.20
CA GLY A 101 10.26 5.06 0.34
C GLY A 101 8.95 4.35 -0.03
N PHE A 102 8.60 3.30 0.71
CA PHE A 102 7.34 2.57 0.54
C PHE A 102 6.18 3.32 1.19
N TYR A 103 5.09 3.52 0.45
CA TYR A 103 3.87 4.10 0.99
C TYR A 103 2.60 3.52 0.38
N ILE A 104 1.49 3.80 1.06
CA ILE A 104 0.15 3.43 0.64
C ILE A 104 -0.70 4.66 0.35
N THR A 105 -1.61 4.55 -0.61
CA THR A 105 -2.62 5.58 -0.85
C THR A 105 -3.91 4.96 -1.40
N ASN A 106 -5.08 5.54 -1.10
CA ASN A 106 -6.34 5.16 -1.75
C ASN A 106 -6.60 5.88 -3.08
N LYS A 107 -5.70 6.78 -3.49
CA LYS A 107 -5.78 7.50 -4.77
C LYS A 107 -4.71 6.96 -5.72
N MET A 108 -5.11 6.52 -6.91
CA MET A 108 -4.14 6.18 -7.93
C MET A 108 -3.41 7.45 -8.35
N ARG A 109 -2.10 7.51 -8.12
CA ARG A 109 -1.24 8.55 -8.67
C ARG A 109 -0.83 8.08 -10.06
N ALA A 110 -1.46 8.62 -11.10
CA ALA A 110 -0.96 8.46 -12.45
C ALA A 110 0.42 9.14 -12.53
N LYS A 111 1.40 8.48 -13.14
CA LYS A 111 2.62 9.17 -13.52
C LYS A 111 2.22 10.13 -14.64
N ASN A 112 2.03 11.41 -14.34
CA ASN A 112 1.96 12.48 -15.33
C ASN A 112 2.32 13.82 -14.67
N GLU A 113 3.17 14.59 -15.36
CA GLU A 113 3.42 16.03 -15.17
C GLU A 113 4.41 16.49 -14.08
N GLN A 114 5.66 16.00 -14.06
CA GLN A 114 6.82 16.82 -13.63
C GLN A 114 8.11 16.47 -14.39
N LEU A 115 7.99 16.28 -15.70
CA LEU A 115 9.07 16.53 -16.65
C LEU A 115 8.47 17.38 -17.77
N ALA A 116 8.19 18.64 -17.44
CA ALA A 116 8.04 19.73 -18.40
C ALA A 116 9.14 20.74 -18.08
#